data_AF-A0A480AVB5-F1
#
_entry.id   AF-A0A480AVB5-F1
#
_cell.length_a   1.000
_cell.length_b   1.000
_cell.length_c   1.000
_cell.angle_alpha   90.00
_cell.angle_beta   90.00
_cell.angle_gamma   90.00
#
_symmetry.space_group_name_H-M   'P 1'
#
loop_
_entity.id
_entity.type
_entity.pdbx_description
1 polymer ?
#
loop_
_entity_poly.entity_id
_entity_poly.type
_entity_poly.pdbx_seq_one_letter_code
_entity_poly.pdbx_strand_id
1 'polypeptide(L)'
;MDGFNSTFSHRGQHHGQRQVPTDVCADILWLRVGFSTRFDAVGVAHWHRRLRTFLSGCGLTAAIAVERIAIFPVGAAITSFDRGLVIGWLTAQPEVVFVHIDRRSNGDHAPFEHTGRLHGQDA
;
A
#
# COMPACT_ATOMS: atom_id res chain seq x y z
N MET A 1 -31.82 1.79 63.13
CA MET A 1 -30.37 1.55 63.07
C MET A 1 -30.16 0.28 62.28
N ASP A 2 -29.29 0.38 61.25
CA ASP A 2 -28.64 -0.68 60.46
C ASP A 2 -29.54 -1.59 59.59
N GLY A 3 -29.31 -1.79 58.29
CA GLY A 3 -28.27 -1.36 57.37
C GLY A 3 -28.52 -2.10 56.05
N PHE A 4 -28.89 -1.38 54.99
CA PHE A 4 -29.02 -1.92 53.63
C PHE A 4 -27.62 -2.10 53.04
N ASN A 5 -27.12 -3.34 52.96
CA ASN A 5 -25.84 -3.62 52.30
C ASN A 5 -26.08 -4.02 50.85
N SER A 6 -26.12 -3.02 49.97
CA SER A 6 -26.07 -3.19 48.51
C SER A 6 -24.70 -3.71 48.09
N THR A 7 -24.60 -5.00 47.73
CA THR A 7 -23.44 -5.48 46.97
C THR A 7 -23.71 -5.29 45.49
N PHE A 8 -23.36 -4.11 45.00
CA PHE A 8 -23.33 -3.77 43.58
C PHE A 8 -22.11 -4.47 42.96
N SER A 9 -22.32 -5.63 42.33
CA SER A 9 -21.27 -6.31 41.55
C SER A 9 -20.89 -5.47 40.35
N HIS A 10 -19.78 -4.73 40.50
CA HIS A 10 -19.04 -4.04 39.46
C HIS A 10 -18.47 -5.07 38.47
N ARG A 11 -19.26 -5.47 37.46
CA ARG A 11 -18.77 -6.34 36.37
C ARG A 11 -17.98 -5.47 35.39
N GLY A 12 -16.69 -5.75 35.35
CA GLY A 12 -15.66 -4.94 34.71
C GLY A 12 -15.95 -4.55 33.27
N GLN A 13 -15.79 -3.26 33.02
CA GLN A 13 -15.35 -2.72 31.74
C GLN A 13 -14.02 -3.37 31.36
N HIS A 14 -14.06 -4.33 30.44
CA HIS A 14 -12.96 -4.58 29.53
C HIS A 14 -13.48 -4.34 28.11
N HIS A 15 -13.63 -3.07 27.74
CA HIS A 15 -13.51 -2.69 26.34
C HIS A 15 -12.04 -2.93 25.97
N GLY A 16 -11.71 -4.18 25.64
CA GLY A 16 -10.50 -4.48 24.92
C GLY A 16 -10.59 -3.71 23.61
N GLN A 17 -9.88 -2.58 23.53
CA GLN A 17 -9.55 -1.98 22.25
C GLN A 17 -8.90 -3.10 21.45
N ARG A 18 -9.65 -3.62 20.47
CA ARG A 18 -9.13 -4.51 19.45
C ARG A 18 -8.15 -3.63 18.68
N GLN A 19 -6.89 -3.62 19.11
CA GLN A 19 -5.80 -3.15 18.28
C GLN A 19 -5.85 -4.02 17.04
N VAL A 20 -6.50 -3.52 15.99
CA VAL A 20 -6.37 -4.08 14.66
C VAL A 20 -4.89 -3.91 14.35
N PRO A 21 -4.11 -5.00 14.19
CA PRO A 21 -2.73 -4.85 13.79
C PRO A 21 -2.74 -4.05 12.49
N THR A 22 -2.11 -2.87 12.49
CA THR A 22 -1.83 -2.15 11.25
C THR A 22 -0.78 -2.96 10.53
N ASP A 23 -1.25 -3.94 9.76
CA ASP A 23 -0.42 -4.77 8.91
C ASP A 23 0.24 -3.84 7.88
N VAL A 24 1.52 -3.56 8.10
CA VAL A 24 2.33 -2.71 7.22
C VAL A 24 2.42 -3.42 5.87
N CYS A 25 1.93 -2.77 4.84
CA CYS A 25 1.79 -3.39 3.52
C CYS A 25 3.08 -3.30 2.70
N ALA A 26 3.77 -2.16 2.72
CA ALA A 26 5.04 -1.93 2.03
C ALA A 26 5.58 -0.53 2.34
N ASP A 27 6.88 -0.32 2.11
CA ASP A 27 7.47 1.04 2.08
C ASP A 27 7.10 1.81 0.80
N ILE A 28 6.87 1.09 -0.30
CA ILE A 28 6.46 1.65 -1.60
C ILE A 28 5.43 0.73 -2.24
N LEU A 29 4.31 1.29 -2.70
CA LEU A 29 3.30 0.57 -3.47
C LEU A 29 3.50 0.84 -4.96
N TRP A 30 3.93 -0.18 -5.70
CA TRP A 30 4.14 -0.12 -7.15
C TRP A 30 2.89 -0.60 -7.89
N LEU A 31 2.43 0.22 -8.84
CA LEU A 31 1.22 -0.01 -9.60
C LEU A 31 1.44 0.20 -11.09
N ARG A 32 0.72 -0.58 -11.90
CA ARG A 32 0.44 -0.27 -13.30
C ARG A 32 -1.03 0.03 -13.48
N VAL A 33 -1.32 1.10 -14.20
CA VAL A 33 -2.69 1.54 -14.48
C VAL A 33 -2.87 1.65 -15.98
N GLY A 34 -3.87 0.96 -16.51
CA GLY A 34 -4.25 1.07 -17.92
C GLY A 34 -5.41 2.04 -18.08
N PHE A 35 -5.26 2.95 -19.05
CA PHE A 35 -6.32 3.88 -19.43
C PHE A 35 -7.06 3.41 -20.67
N SER A 36 -8.30 3.86 -20.82
CA SER A 36 -9.04 3.73 -22.08
C SER A 36 -8.32 4.46 -23.21
N THR A 37 -8.35 3.92 -24.43
CA THR A 37 -7.73 4.54 -25.62
C THR A 37 -8.38 5.87 -26.01
N ARG A 38 -9.57 6.18 -25.46
CA ARG A 38 -10.25 7.47 -25.63
C ARG A 38 -9.75 8.53 -24.67
N PHE A 39 -8.81 8.20 -23.78
CA PHE A 39 -8.33 9.11 -22.76
C PHE A 39 -7.17 9.94 -23.30
N ASP A 40 -7.47 11.21 -23.60
CA ASP A 40 -6.52 12.14 -24.21
C ASP A 40 -5.49 12.68 -23.20
N ALA A 41 -4.44 13.33 -23.72
CA ALA A 41 -3.34 13.83 -22.90
C ALA A 41 -3.78 14.87 -21.85
N VAL A 42 -4.79 15.68 -22.18
CA VAL A 42 -5.35 16.68 -21.27
C VAL A 42 -6.12 15.99 -20.14
N GLY A 43 -6.94 15.00 -20.46
CA GLY A 43 -7.63 14.14 -19.49
C GLY A 43 -6.64 13.46 -18.54
N VAL A 44 -5.56 12.89 -19.08
CA VAL A 44 -4.48 12.28 -18.28
C VAL A 44 -3.87 13.27 -17.29
N ALA A 45 -3.59 14.51 -17.72
CA ALA A 45 -3.06 15.55 -16.83
C ALA A 45 -4.04 15.91 -15.70
N HIS A 46 -5.33 16.04 -16.02
CA HIS A 46 -6.37 16.26 -15.00
C HIS A 46 -6.49 15.09 -14.03
N TRP A 47 -6.43 13.86 -14.52
CA TRP A 47 -6.45 12.68 -13.66
C TRP A 47 -5.23 12.60 -12.76
N HIS A 48 -4.03 12.88 -13.26
CA HIS A 48 -2.83 12.99 -12.41
C HIS A 48 -2.99 14.02 -11.29
N ARG A 49 -3.64 15.16 -11.58
CA ARG A 49 -3.94 16.16 -10.56
C ARG A 49 -4.92 15.64 -9.51
N ARG A 50 -6.00 14.98 -9.93
CA ARG A 50 -6.99 14.38 -9.01
C ARG A 50 -6.35 13.30 -8.13
N LEU A 51 -5.53 12.43 -8.71
CA LEU A 51 -4.79 11.40 -7.99
C LEU A 51 -3.88 12.02 -6.92
N ARG A 52 -3.09 13.05 -7.27
CA ARG A 52 -2.22 13.73 -6.30
C ARG A 52 -3.00 14.37 -5.15
N THR A 53 -4.13 15.01 -5.44
CA THR A 53 -5.00 15.58 -4.40
C THR A 53 -5.53 14.50 -3.47
N PHE A 54 -6.02 13.38 -4.02
CA PHE A 54 -6.50 12.25 -3.24
C PHE A 54 -5.40 11.67 -2.34
N LEU A 55 -4.23 11.36 -2.92
CA LEU A 55 -3.11 10.78 -2.18
C LEU A 55 -2.63 11.69 -1.04
N SER A 56 -2.55 13.00 -1.29
CA SER A 56 -2.20 13.98 -0.24
C SER A 56 -3.17 13.93 0.94
N GLY A 57 -4.47 13.78 0.67
CA GLY A 57 -5.49 13.59 1.70
C GLY A 57 -5.34 12.30 2.52
N CYS A 58 -4.63 11.31 1.99
CA CYS A 58 -4.29 10.06 2.68
C CYS A 58 -2.88 10.08 3.31
N GLY A 59 -2.15 11.19 3.27
CA GLY A 59 -0.75 11.23 3.72
C GLY A 59 0.20 10.44 2.81
N LEU A 60 -0.13 10.34 1.52
CA LEU A 60 0.65 9.64 0.49
C LEU A 60 1.09 10.61 -0.61
N THR A 61 2.13 10.24 -1.34
CA THR A 61 2.56 10.92 -2.56
C THR A 61 2.86 9.91 -3.67
N ALA A 62 3.00 10.38 -4.91
CA ALA A 62 3.29 9.49 -6.04
C ALA A 62 4.27 10.08 -7.06
N ALA A 63 5.15 9.21 -7.56
CA ALA A 63 5.86 9.39 -8.82
C ALA A 63 5.08 8.69 -9.93
N ILE A 64 4.75 9.43 -10.99
CA ILE A 64 3.86 8.96 -12.05
C ILE A 64 4.59 9.03 -13.39
N ALA A 65 4.72 7.88 -14.04
CA ALA A 65 5.04 7.73 -15.45
C ALA A 65 3.79 7.25 -16.21
N VAL A 66 3.84 7.23 -17.54
CA VAL A 66 2.68 7.01 -18.44
C VAL A 66 1.66 5.99 -17.92
N GLU A 67 2.10 4.78 -17.58
CA GLU A 67 1.24 3.72 -17.02
C GLU A 67 1.76 3.15 -15.70
N ARG A 68 2.82 3.75 -15.13
CA ARG A 68 3.52 3.23 -13.95
C ARG A 68 3.47 4.24 -12.83
N ILE A 69 3.02 3.81 -11.66
CA ILE A 69 2.84 4.67 -10.50
C ILE A 69 3.56 4.05 -9.31
N ALA A 70 4.41 4.84 -8.67
CA ALA A 70 5.02 4.51 -7.40
C ALA A 70 4.39 5.37 -6.32
N ILE A 71 3.81 4.77 -5.29
CA ILE A 71 3.18 5.47 -4.17
C ILE A 71 4.06 5.33 -2.94
N PHE A 72 4.28 6.46 -2.27
CA PHE A 72 5.15 6.59 -1.11
C PHE A 72 4.37 7.16 0.07
N PRO A 73 4.71 6.76 1.30
CA PRO A 73 4.19 7.39 2.49
C PRO A 73 4.79 8.77 2.71
N VAL A 74 4.01 9.70 3.26
CA VAL A 74 4.49 10.96 3.82
C VAL A 74 4.44 10.84 5.34
N GLY A 75 5.49 10.23 5.91
CA GLY A 75 5.69 10.13 7.36
C GLY A 75 5.56 8.70 7.92
N ALA A 76 4.41 8.05 7.77
CA ALA A 76 4.15 6.71 8.31
C ALA A 76 4.02 5.67 7.19
N ALA A 77 4.55 4.46 7.41
CA ALA A 77 4.55 3.39 6.41
C ALA A 77 3.15 3.08 5.84
N ILE A 78 3.09 2.65 4.57
CA ILE A 78 1.82 2.35 3.90
C ILE A 78 1.20 1.11 4.55
N THR A 79 -0.03 1.26 5.04
CA THR A 79 -0.78 0.15 5.64
C THR A 79 -1.59 -0.60 4.59
N SER A 80 -2.09 -1.79 4.96
CA SER A 80 -3.03 -2.54 4.12
C SER A 80 -4.33 -1.76 3.85
N PHE A 81 -4.75 -0.88 4.77
CA PHE A 81 -5.90 -0.01 4.59
C PHE A 81 -5.64 1.05 3.52
N ASP A 82 -4.48 1.71 3.57
CA ASP A 82 -4.08 2.71 2.57
C ASP A 82 -4.02 2.10 1.16
N ARG A 83 -3.45 0.90 1.05
CA ARG A 83 -3.46 0.14 -0.20
C ARG A 83 -4.89 -0.10 -0.70
N GLY A 84 -5.80 -0.51 0.17
CA GLY A 84 -7.20 -0.70 -0.16
C GLY A 84 -7.87 0.57 -0.66
N LEU A 85 -7.63 1.71 0.01
CA LEU A 85 -8.14 3.02 -0.40
C LEU A 85 -7.63 3.42 -1.78
N VAL A 86 -6.34 3.27 -2.03
CA VAL A 86 -5.72 3.59 -3.32
C VAL A 86 -6.32 2.75 -4.44
N ILE A 87 -6.40 1.42 -4.25
CA ILE A 87 -6.96 0.52 -5.26
C ILE A 87 -8.42 0.88 -5.51
N GLY A 88 -9.21 1.06 -4.45
CA GLY A 88 -10.62 1.44 -4.55
C GLY A 88 -10.81 2.74 -5.33
N TRP A 89 -10.04 3.78 -5.00
CA TRP A 89 -10.09 5.04 -5.71
C TRP A 89 -9.75 4.89 -7.20
N LEU A 90 -8.69 4.15 -7.53
CA LEU A 90 -8.29 3.90 -8.93
C LEU A 90 -9.36 3.15 -9.71
N THR A 91 -9.96 2.11 -9.12
CA THR A 91 -11.01 1.31 -9.76
C THR A 91 -12.33 2.06 -9.93
N ALA A 92 -12.57 3.11 -9.15
CA ALA A 92 -13.75 3.96 -9.25
C ALA A 92 -13.65 5.00 -10.38
N GLN A 93 -12.49 5.14 -11.04
CA GLN A 93 -12.30 6.11 -12.11
C GLN A 93 -12.80 5.54 -13.45
N PRO A 94 -13.72 6.23 -14.16
CA PRO A 94 -14.29 5.72 -15.42
C PRO A 94 -13.25 5.55 -16.54
N GLU A 95 -12.12 6.25 -16.49
CA GLU A 95 -11.04 6.14 -17.46
C GLU A 95 -10.10 4.94 -17.23
N VAL A 96 -10.10 4.36 -16.03
CA VAL A 96 -9.19 3.26 -15.65
C VAL A 96 -9.81 1.93 -16.05
N VAL A 97 -9.11 1.19 -16.91
CA VAL A 97 -9.57 -0.11 -17.43
C VAL A 97 -8.99 -1.27 -16.62
N PHE A 98 -7.77 -1.12 -16.10
CA PHE A 98 -7.17 -2.10 -15.21
C PHE A 98 -6.19 -1.46 -14.22
N VAL A 99 -6.03 -2.13 -13.07
CA VAL A 99 -5.01 -1.82 -12.06
C VAL A 99 -4.26 -3.11 -11.77
N HIS A 100 -2.94 -3.09 -11.90
CA HIS A 100 -2.07 -4.19 -11.56
C HIS A 100 -1.10 -3.77 -10.46
N ILE A 101 -0.92 -4.61 -9.45
CA ILE A 101 -0.01 -4.36 -8.34
C ILE A 101 1.29 -5.09 -8.65
N ASP A 102 2.34 -4.33 -8.91
CA ASP A 102 3.67 -4.89 -9.15
C ASP A 102 4.22 -5.42 -7.81
N ARG A 103 4.15 -6.73 -7.59
CA ARG A 103 4.90 -7.38 -6.50
C ARG A 103 6.38 -7.38 -6.87
N ARG A 104 7.11 -6.34 -6.48
CA ARG A 104 8.56 -6.46 -6.35
C ARG A 104 8.83 -7.15 -5.02
N SER A 105 9.33 -8.39 -5.09
CA SER A 105 9.86 -9.09 -3.92
C SER A 105 10.93 -8.20 -3.29
N ASN A 106 10.77 -7.82 -2.02
CA ASN A 106 11.88 -7.27 -1.25
C ASN A 106 12.92 -8.39 -1.09
N GLY A 107 13.91 -8.40 -1.99
CA GLY A 107 15.08 -9.26 -1.90
C GLY A 107 14.86 -10.75 -2.21
N ASP A 108 14.73 -11.10 -3.49
CA ASP A 108 15.48 -12.27 -3.96
C ASP A 108 16.96 -11.85 -3.96
N HIS A 109 17.57 -11.92 -2.76
CA HIS A 109 19.01 -12.04 -2.68
C HIS A 109 19.29 -13.43 -3.24
N ALA A 110 19.43 -13.54 -4.56
CA ALA A 110 19.98 -14.75 -5.15
C ALA A 110 21.28 -15.02 -4.39
N PRO A 111 21.44 -16.19 -3.73
CA PRO A 111 22.74 -16.56 -3.24
C PRO A 111 23.59 -16.62 -4.50
N PHE A 112 24.58 -15.76 -4.59
CA PHE A 112 25.63 -15.84 -5.58
C PHE A 112 26.15 -17.28 -5.53
N GLU A 113 25.79 -18.09 -6.52
CA GLU A 113 26.31 -19.43 -6.66
C GLU A 113 27.83 -19.27 -6.80
N HIS A 114 28.54 -19.70 -5.76
CA HIS A 114 29.98 -19.83 -5.78
C HIS A 114 30.31 -20.98 -6.74
N THR A 115 30.31 -20.67 -8.04
CA THR A 115 30.82 -21.58 -9.06
C THR A 115 32.33 -21.61 -8.93
N GLY A 116 32.79 -22.48 -8.04
CA GLY A 116 34.16 -22.98 -8.09
C GLY A 116 34.36 -23.84 -9.34
N ARG A 117 35.63 -23.88 -9.78
CA ARG A 117 36.26 -24.79 -10.77
C ARG A 117 35.97 -24.50 -12.26
N LEU A 118 36.91 -24.53 -13.21
CA LEU A 118 38.34 -24.91 -13.33
C LEU A 118 38.89 -24.34 -14.66
N HIS A 119 40.08 -23.73 -14.67
CA HIS A 119 41.02 -23.73 -15.82
C HIS A 119 42.33 -23.02 -15.38
N GLY A 120 43.54 -23.54 -15.54
CA GLY A 120 43.98 -24.74 -16.23
C GLY A 120 45.31 -25.23 -15.65
N GLN A 121 45.50 -26.53 -15.77
CA GLN A 121 46.79 -27.19 -15.79
C GLN A 121 47.15 -27.40 -17.27
N ASP A 122 48.46 -27.44 -17.53
CA ASP A 122 49.14 -27.83 -18.78
C ASP A 122 49.50 -26.71 -19.75
N ALA A 123 50.70 -26.14 -19.57
CA ALA A 123 51.87 -26.39 -20.44
C ALA A 123 53.15 -25.83 -19.81
#